data_AF-A0A7Y1XXC3-F1
#
_entry.id   AF-A0A7Y1XXC3-F1
#
_cell.length_a   1.000
_cell.length_b   1.000
_cell.length_c   1.000
_cell.angle_alpha   90.00
_cell.angle_beta   90.00
_cell.angle_gamma   90.00
#
_symmetry.space_group_name_H-M   'P 1'
#
loop_
_entity.id
_entity.type
_entity.pdbx_description
1 polymer ?
#
loop_
_entity_poly.entity_id
_entity_poly.type
_entity_poly.pdbx_seq_one_letter_code
_entity_poly.pdbx_strand_id
1 'polypeptide(L)'
;MTARLFRNFTFDPKADILSGITVALALVPEAVAFAFVAGVDPLVGLYGAFMMGLITSLFGGRPGMISGATGAMAVVMVHLIAQGNAIGDTLASPIENLGLYWLFITLLIVGAIQISAGLFRLGKFVRLIPYPVMLRFVNGLAIVIFLSQLGLFKTNVAGEMVWMQGTQLYIMLGLVALTMAIMYLLPKLTKAIPSALVAIIVIASITIFGGLDVPTVGSFIRDGGGQGLEGGLPVF
;
A
#
# COMPACT_ATOMS: atom_id res chain seq x y z
N MET A 1 -22.56 22.14 -17.18
CA MET A 1 -21.34 21.64 -16.50
C MET A 1 -21.53 20.25 -15.90
N THR A 2 -22.73 19.93 -15.40
CA THR A 2 -23.13 18.62 -14.83
C THR A 2 -23.19 17.44 -15.82
N ALA A 3 -23.55 17.67 -17.09
CA ALA A 3 -23.70 16.59 -18.08
C ALA A 3 -22.40 15.84 -18.45
N ARG A 4 -21.22 16.34 -18.05
CA ARG A 4 -19.93 15.65 -18.28
C ARG A 4 -19.50 14.72 -17.14
N LEU A 5 -20.09 14.82 -15.94
CA LEU A 5 -19.69 14.00 -14.79
C LEU A 5 -20.07 12.51 -15.00
N PHE A 6 -21.28 12.26 -15.52
CA PHE A 6 -21.83 10.91 -15.66
C PHE A 6 -21.57 10.25 -17.02
N ARG A 7 -20.81 10.89 -17.92
CA ARG A 7 -20.52 10.34 -19.26
C ARG A 7 -19.38 9.31 -19.26
N ASN A 8 -18.80 9.06 -18.09
CA ASN A 8 -17.65 8.17 -17.88
C ASN A 8 -18.04 6.76 -17.44
N PHE A 9 -19.33 6.47 -17.28
CA PHE A 9 -19.79 5.12 -16.97
C PHE A 9 -19.69 4.23 -18.20
N THR A 10 -19.04 3.09 -18.01
CA THR A 10 -18.94 1.99 -18.96
C THR A 10 -20.24 1.20 -18.97
N PHE A 11 -20.60 0.64 -20.14
CA PHE A 11 -21.85 -0.11 -20.33
C PHE A 11 -21.61 -1.63 -20.40
N ASP A 12 -20.53 -2.13 -19.78
CA ASP A 12 -20.22 -3.56 -19.71
C ASP A 12 -20.12 -4.01 -18.25
N PRO A 13 -21.25 -4.36 -17.61
CA PRO A 13 -21.27 -4.78 -16.21
C PRO A 13 -20.39 -6.02 -15.95
N LYS A 14 -20.23 -6.92 -16.93
CA LYS A 14 -19.43 -8.13 -16.74
C LYS A 14 -17.95 -7.77 -16.65
N ALA A 15 -17.46 -6.97 -17.59
CA ALA A 15 -16.07 -6.51 -17.59
C ALA A 15 -15.78 -5.63 -16.36
N ASP A 16 -16.70 -4.75 -15.99
CA ASP A 16 -16.52 -3.81 -14.88
C ASP A 16 -16.49 -4.53 -13.52
N ILE A 17 -17.40 -5.48 -13.29
CA ILE A 17 -17.42 -6.27 -12.06
C ILE A 17 -16.16 -7.15 -11.97
N LEU A 18 -15.81 -7.84 -13.06
CA LEU A 18 -14.64 -8.72 -13.06
C LEU A 18 -13.35 -7.93 -12.83
N SER A 19 -13.20 -6.80 -13.51
CA SER A 19 -12.07 -5.88 -13.34
C SER A 19 -12.02 -5.33 -11.92
N GLY A 20 -13.15 -4.84 -11.39
CA GLY A 20 -13.24 -4.28 -10.04
C GLY A 20 -12.85 -5.29 -8.96
N ILE A 21 -13.36 -6.52 -9.01
CA ILE A 21 -12.99 -7.60 -8.08
C ILE A 21 -11.50 -7.92 -8.20
N THR A 22 -11.00 -8.05 -9.42
CA THR A 22 -9.59 -8.38 -9.68
C THR A 22 -8.65 -7.32 -9.10
N VAL A 23 -8.98 -6.04 -9.31
CA VAL A 23 -8.23 -4.90 -8.82
C VAL A 23 -8.32 -4.81 -7.30
N ALA A 24 -9.51 -4.96 -6.71
CA ALA A 24 -9.69 -4.92 -5.27
C ALA A 24 -8.83 -5.98 -4.56
N LEU A 25 -8.85 -7.21 -5.06
CA LEU A 25 -8.05 -8.31 -4.51
C LEU A 25 -6.53 -8.06 -4.67
N ALA A 26 -6.11 -7.42 -5.76
CA ALA A 26 -4.72 -7.07 -5.98
C ALA A 26 -4.25 -5.89 -5.09
N LEU A 27 -5.14 -4.95 -4.78
CA LEU A 27 -4.82 -3.74 -4.01
C LEU A 27 -4.71 -3.98 -2.50
N VAL A 28 -5.44 -4.96 -1.93
CA VAL A 28 -5.41 -5.19 -0.46
C VAL A 28 -3.98 -5.46 0.04
N PRO A 29 -3.20 -6.40 -0.54
CA PRO A 29 -1.81 -6.63 -0.13
C PRO A 29 -0.91 -5.41 -0.35
N GLU A 30 -1.15 -4.67 -1.44
CA GLU A 30 -0.37 -3.48 -1.79
C GLU A 30 -0.58 -2.34 -0.79
N ALA A 31 -1.83 -2.06 -0.41
CA ALA A 31 -2.18 -1.05 0.58
C ALA A 31 -1.61 -1.38 1.97
N VAL A 32 -1.68 -2.65 2.37
CA VAL A 32 -1.09 -3.15 3.62
C VAL A 32 0.44 -2.99 3.60
N ALA A 33 1.09 -3.38 2.50
CA ALA A 33 2.53 -3.24 2.35
C ALA A 33 2.97 -1.77 2.46
N PHE A 34 2.27 -0.85 1.79
CA PHE A 34 2.59 0.58 1.86
C PHE A 34 2.33 1.21 3.22
N ALA A 35 1.32 0.75 3.96
CA ALA A 35 1.10 1.16 5.34
C ALA A 35 2.29 0.75 6.24
N PHE A 36 2.82 -0.46 6.07
CA PHE A 36 4.04 -0.88 6.77
C PHE A 36 5.26 -0.05 6.38
N VAL A 37 5.43 0.30 5.09
CA VAL A 37 6.49 1.21 4.68
C VAL A 37 6.35 2.55 5.40
N ALA A 38 5.13 3.10 5.44
CA ALA A 38 4.82 4.37 6.10
C ALA A 38 4.90 4.33 7.64
N GLY A 39 5.00 3.15 8.25
CA GLY A 39 5.00 2.99 9.71
C GLY A 39 3.65 3.31 10.36
N VAL A 40 2.55 3.08 9.65
CA VAL A 40 1.18 3.26 10.17
C VAL A 40 0.44 1.94 10.24
N ASP A 41 -0.63 1.91 11.03
CA ASP A 41 -1.53 0.76 11.08
C ASP A 41 -2.06 0.42 9.67
N PRO A 42 -1.98 -0.85 9.22
CA PRO A 42 -2.50 -1.30 7.93
C PRO A 42 -3.96 -0.95 7.65
N LEU A 43 -4.80 -0.87 8.69
CA LEU A 43 -6.19 -0.47 8.55
C LEU A 43 -6.31 0.96 8.03
N VAL A 44 -5.42 1.87 8.42
CA VAL A 44 -5.41 3.25 7.89
C VAL A 44 -5.16 3.24 6.38
N GLY A 45 -4.22 2.42 5.92
CA GLY A 45 -3.96 2.24 4.49
C GLY A 45 -5.15 1.65 3.74
N LEU A 46 -5.82 0.65 4.32
CA LEU A 46 -6.98 -0.01 3.74
C LEU A 46 -8.20 0.92 3.66
N TYR A 47 -8.50 1.67 4.74
CA TYR A 47 -9.54 2.69 4.74
C TYR A 47 -9.25 3.78 3.72
N GLY A 48 -8.00 4.23 3.62
CA GLY A 48 -7.57 5.20 2.62
C GLY A 48 -7.79 4.70 1.19
N ALA A 49 -7.39 3.47 0.88
CA ALA A 49 -7.59 2.87 -0.44
C ALA A 49 -9.09 2.72 -0.79
N PHE A 50 -9.91 2.27 0.18
CA PHE A 50 -11.36 2.16 0.00
C PHE A 50 -12.02 3.51 -0.26
N MET A 51 -11.75 4.51 0.58
CA MET A 51 -12.32 5.86 0.46
C MET A 51 -11.89 6.54 -0.84
N MET A 52 -10.62 6.41 -1.22
CA MET A 52 -10.12 6.94 -2.49
C MET A 52 -10.77 6.24 -3.68
N GLY A 53 -10.91 4.92 -3.66
CA GLY A 53 -11.60 4.16 -4.70
C GLY A 53 -13.06 4.62 -4.87
N LEU A 54 -13.78 4.77 -3.75
CA LEU A 54 -15.17 5.25 -3.75
C LEU A 54 -15.28 6.66 -4.33
N ILE A 55 -14.51 7.62 -3.80
CA ILE A 55 -14.56 9.02 -4.24
C ILE A 55 -14.17 9.14 -5.72
N THR A 56 -13.09 8.48 -6.13
CA THR A 56 -12.61 8.58 -7.53
C THR A 56 -13.47 7.81 -8.52
N SER A 57 -14.22 6.79 -8.09
CA SER A 57 -15.22 6.15 -8.95
C SER A 57 -16.39 7.08 -9.30
N LEU A 58 -16.77 7.97 -8.38
CA LEU A 58 -17.88 8.91 -8.55
C LEU A 58 -17.45 10.22 -9.23
N PHE A 59 -16.31 10.77 -8.83
CA PHE A 59 -15.83 12.09 -9.26
C PHE A 59 -14.65 12.03 -10.25
N GLY A 60 -14.16 10.84 -10.58
CA GLY A 60 -13.00 10.64 -11.44
C GLY A 60 -13.20 11.07 -12.89
N GLY A 61 -12.15 11.66 -13.48
CA GLY A 61 -12.20 12.19 -14.83
C GLY A 61 -11.93 11.19 -15.95
N ARG A 62 -11.41 9.99 -15.65
CA ARG A 62 -10.97 9.02 -16.66
C ARG A 62 -11.44 7.59 -16.30
N PRO A 63 -12.34 6.99 -17.11
CA PRO A 63 -12.79 5.61 -16.91
C PRO A 63 -11.63 4.63 -16.90
N GLY A 64 -11.72 3.61 -16.05
CA GLY A 64 -10.72 2.54 -15.93
C GLY A 64 -9.42 2.93 -15.21
N MET A 65 -9.27 4.18 -14.75
CA MET A 65 -8.15 4.52 -13.86
C MET A 65 -8.49 4.19 -12.41
N ILE A 66 -7.55 3.52 -11.76
CA ILE A 66 -7.65 3.11 -10.36
C ILE A 66 -6.86 4.12 -9.54
N SER A 67 -7.46 4.63 -8.47
CA SER A 67 -6.78 5.50 -7.50
C SER A 67 -6.79 4.80 -6.16
N GLY A 68 -5.63 4.75 -5.51
CA GLY A 68 -5.45 4.06 -4.24
C GLY A 68 -4.14 4.46 -3.57
N ALA A 69 -3.70 3.66 -2.60
CA ALA A 69 -2.42 3.85 -1.95
C ALA A 69 -1.28 3.66 -2.97
N THR A 70 -0.35 4.63 -3.03
CA THR A 70 0.83 4.54 -3.90
C THR A 70 2.10 4.53 -3.06
N GLY A 71 3.08 3.72 -3.44
CA GLY A 71 4.37 3.69 -2.76
C GLY A 71 5.05 5.07 -2.72
N ALA A 72 4.91 5.85 -3.79
CA ALA A 72 5.41 7.23 -3.87
C ALA A 72 4.97 8.10 -2.68
N MET A 73 3.67 8.06 -2.34
CA MET A 73 3.14 8.80 -1.20
C MET A 73 3.61 8.19 0.12
N ALA A 74 3.63 6.86 0.24
CA ALA A 74 4.08 6.18 1.45
C ALA A 74 5.49 6.62 1.86
N VAL A 75 6.43 6.68 0.91
CA VAL A 75 7.82 7.11 1.18
C VAL A 75 7.90 8.53 1.74
N VAL A 76 7.09 9.46 1.24
CA VAL A 76 7.05 10.83 1.75
C VAL A 76 6.44 10.88 3.15
N MET A 77 5.42 10.06 3.38
CA MET A 77 4.73 9.98 4.67
C MET A 77 5.62 9.43 5.77
N VAL A 78 6.55 8.50 5.48
CA VAL A 78 7.50 7.95 6.48
C VAL A 78 8.17 9.05 7.28
N HIS A 79 8.77 10.00 6.57
CA HIS A 79 9.53 11.07 7.21
C HIS A 79 8.63 12.03 7.98
N LEU A 80 7.46 12.36 7.42
CA LEU A 80 6.47 13.21 8.06
C LEU A 80 5.96 12.61 9.38
N ILE A 81 5.61 11.33 9.37
CA ILE A 81 5.07 10.63 10.55
C ILE A 81 6.16 10.48 11.60
N ALA A 82 7.37 10.07 11.20
CA ALA A 82 8.51 9.94 12.12
C ALA A 82 8.84 11.28 12.81
N GLN A 83 8.84 12.38 12.07
CA GLN A 83 9.02 13.71 12.66
C GLN A 83 7.88 14.11 13.58
N GLY A 84 6.63 13.87 13.17
CA GLY A 84 5.47 14.20 13.99
C GLY A 84 5.44 13.42 15.31
N ASN A 85 5.80 12.13 15.28
CA ASN A 85 5.95 11.31 16.49
C ASN A 85 7.08 11.81 17.39
N ALA A 86 8.26 12.08 16.82
CA ALA A 86 9.40 12.61 17.59
C ALA A 86 9.06 13.95 18.27
N ILE A 87 8.30 14.81 17.60
CA ILE A 87 7.82 16.06 18.22
C ILE A 87 6.79 15.73 19.30
N GLY A 88 5.85 14.82 19.05
CA GLY A 88 4.85 14.35 20.03
C GLY A 88 5.45 13.93 21.36
N ASP A 89 6.59 13.24 21.33
CA ASP A 89 7.33 12.78 22.50
C ASP A 89 8.00 13.92 23.29
N THR A 90 8.28 15.06 22.64
CA THR A 90 8.93 16.23 23.27
C THR A 90 7.95 17.22 23.90
N LEU A 91 6.65 17.07 23.67
CA LEU A 91 5.64 17.95 24.26
C LEU A 91 5.57 17.77 25.78
N ALA A 92 5.22 18.85 26.50
CA ALA A 92 5.01 18.82 27.95
C ALA A 92 3.89 17.84 28.38
N SER A 93 2.95 17.57 27.47
CA SER A 93 1.97 16.49 27.57
C SER A 93 2.16 15.60 26.33
N PRO A 94 2.85 14.45 26.45
CA PRO A 94 3.14 13.60 25.31
C PRO A 94 1.87 13.16 24.60
N ILE A 95 1.89 13.18 23.27
CA ILE A 95 0.79 12.71 22.43
C ILE A 95 1.31 11.51 21.63
N GLU A 96 0.86 10.33 22.01
CA GLU A 96 1.17 9.11 21.26
C GLU A 96 0.64 9.19 19.83
N ASN A 97 1.45 8.74 18.88
CA ASN A 97 1.11 8.74 17.44
C ASN A 97 0.74 10.12 16.87
N LEU A 98 1.34 11.21 17.37
CA LEU A 98 1.12 12.56 16.84
C LEU A 98 1.36 12.65 15.32
N GLY A 99 2.30 11.87 14.79
CA GLY A 99 2.58 11.76 13.36
C GLY A 99 1.41 11.29 12.51
N LEU A 100 0.51 10.46 13.05
CA LEU A 100 -0.72 10.06 12.37
C LEU A 100 -1.70 11.24 12.24
N TYR A 101 -1.84 12.07 13.27
CA TYR A 101 -2.67 13.27 13.20
C TYR A 101 -2.08 14.29 12.22
N TRP A 102 -0.74 14.44 12.19
CA TRP A 102 -0.05 15.24 11.19
C TRP A 102 -0.35 14.76 9.78
N LEU A 103 -0.33 13.44 9.56
CA LEU A 103 -0.71 12.85 8.27
C LEU A 103 -2.13 13.26 7.86
N PHE A 104 -3.11 13.13 8.75
CA PHE A 104 -4.50 13.47 8.43
C PHE A 104 -4.68 14.96 8.10
N ILE A 105 -4.10 15.87 8.91
CA ILE A 105 -4.14 17.30 8.63
C ILE A 105 -3.46 17.61 7.29
N THR A 106 -2.30 17.00 7.03
CA THR A 106 -1.57 17.16 5.78
C THR A 106 -2.41 16.68 4.60
N LEU A 107 -3.12 15.57 4.72
CA LEU A 107 -3.99 15.05 3.65
C LEU A 107 -5.16 16.01 3.32
N LEU A 108 -5.74 16.68 4.33
CA LEU A 108 -6.75 17.72 4.09
C LEU A 108 -6.17 18.90 3.32
N ILE A 109 -4.97 19.35 3.68
CA ILE A 109 -4.27 20.44 2.99
C ILE A 109 -3.92 20.04 1.56
N VAL A 110 -3.36 18.84 1.37
CA VAL A 110 -3.04 18.29 0.05
C VAL A 110 -4.30 18.20 -0.82
N GLY A 111 -5.42 17.73 -0.27
CA GLY A 111 -6.72 17.70 -0.96
C GLY A 111 -7.18 19.09 -1.39
N ALA A 112 -7.10 20.09 -0.51
CA ALA A 112 -7.44 21.47 -0.84
C ALA A 112 -6.54 22.05 -1.95
N ILE A 113 -5.24 21.76 -1.90
CA ILE A 113 -4.27 22.15 -2.95
C ILE A 113 -4.61 21.46 -4.27
N GLN A 114 -4.92 20.16 -4.25
CA GLN A 114 -5.29 19.39 -5.45
C GLN A 114 -6.59 19.90 -6.08
N ILE A 115 -7.62 20.21 -5.28
CA ILE A 115 -8.87 20.82 -5.75
C ILE A 115 -8.59 22.17 -6.41
N SER A 116 -7.77 23.01 -5.76
CA SER A 116 -7.38 24.33 -6.29
C SER A 116 -6.63 24.19 -7.61
N ALA A 117 -5.68 23.26 -7.69
CA ALA A 117 -4.94 22.96 -8.91
C ALA A 117 -5.84 22.45 -10.04
N GLY A 118 -6.87 21.66 -9.71
CA GLY A 118 -7.93 21.24 -10.64
C GLY A 118 -8.74 22.41 -11.18
N LEU A 119 -9.17 23.32 -10.30
CA LEU A 119 -9.94 24.52 -10.65
C LEU A 119 -9.16 25.44 -11.59
N PHE A 120 -7.88 25.69 -11.30
CA PHE A 120 -6.98 26.48 -12.14
C PHE A 120 -6.43 25.73 -13.37
N ARG A 121 -6.84 24.46 -13.57
CA ARG A 121 -6.40 23.60 -14.68
C ARG A 121 -4.87 23.45 -14.76
N LEU A 122 -4.20 23.41 -13.61
CA LEU A 122 -2.74 23.29 -13.53
C LEU A 122 -2.24 21.91 -13.94
N GLY A 123 -3.11 20.90 -14.04
CA GLY A 123 -2.76 19.56 -14.50
C GLY A 123 -2.08 19.51 -15.88
N LYS A 124 -2.25 20.53 -16.73
CA LYS A 124 -1.53 20.63 -18.01
C LYS A 124 -0.02 20.78 -17.84
N PHE A 125 0.43 21.38 -16.74
CA PHE A 125 1.85 21.61 -16.47
C PHE A 125 2.60 20.36 -16.02
N VAL A 126 1.88 19.32 -15.55
CA VAL A 126 2.48 18.01 -15.25
C VAL A 126 3.15 17.40 -16.49
N ARG A 127 2.68 17.77 -17.70
CA ARG A 127 3.30 17.35 -18.97
C ARG A 127 4.68 17.95 -19.23
N LEU A 128 5.09 18.97 -18.46
CA LEU A 128 6.41 19.59 -18.57
C LEU A 128 7.49 18.84 -17.79
N ILE A 129 7.12 17.83 -16.98
CA ILE A 129 8.09 17.03 -16.22
C ILE A 129 8.95 16.24 -17.21
N PRO A 130 10.28 16.47 -17.26
CA PRO A 130 11.14 15.76 -18.19
C PRO A 130 11.14 14.25 -17.90
N TYR A 131 11.16 13.44 -18.97
CA TYR A 131 11.23 11.98 -18.86
C TYR A 131 12.38 11.47 -17.96
N PRO A 132 13.61 12.05 -18.00
CA PRO A 132 14.70 11.64 -17.09
C PRO A 132 14.38 11.83 -15.61
N VAL A 133 13.54 12.81 -15.24
CA VAL A 133 13.14 13.04 -13.85
C VAL A 133 12.19 11.93 -13.40
N MET A 134 11.23 11.56 -14.24
CA MET A 134 10.30 10.47 -13.93
C MET A 134 11.04 9.13 -13.76
N LEU A 135 12.01 8.83 -14.62
CA LEU A 135 12.83 7.61 -14.49
C LEU A 135 13.62 7.58 -13.18
N ARG A 136 14.27 8.68 -12.80
CA ARG A 136 15.01 8.76 -11.54
C ARG A 136 14.09 8.63 -10.33
N PHE A 137 12.91 9.24 -10.39
CA PHE A 137 11.91 9.15 -9.34
C PHE A 137 11.44 7.70 -9.14
N VAL A 138 11.05 7.01 -10.20
CA VAL A 138 10.59 5.61 -10.12
C VAL A 138 11.71 4.66 -9.66
N ASN A 139 12.95 4.87 -10.12
CA ASN A 139 14.09 4.08 -9.64
C ASN A 139 14.38 4.32 -8.16
N GLY A 140 14.30 5.57 -7.68
CA GLY A 140 14.42 5.90 -6.26
C GLY A 140 13.33 5.21 -5.43
N LEU A 141 12.08 5.25 -5.90
CA LEU A 141 10.97 4.55 -5.26
C LEU A 141 11.20 3.03 -5.19
N ALA A 142 11.69 2.42 -6.27
CA ALA A 142 12.00 1.00 -6.30
C ALA A 142 13.06 0.61 -5.26
N ILE A 143 14.09 1.44 -5.07
CA ILE A 143 15.11 1.22 -4.04
C ILE A 143 14.49 1.31 -2.64
N VAL A 144 13.65 2.32 -2.37
CA VAL A 144 13.03 2.46 -1.04
C VAL A 144 12.10 1.28 -0.72
N ILE A 145 11.29 0.85 -1.69
CA ILE A 145 10.43 -0.34 -1.53
C ILE A 145 11.29 -1.59 -1.31
N PHE A 146 12.38 -1.76 -2.05
CA PHE A 146 13.29 -2.88 -1.87
C PHE A 146 13.92 -2.89 -0.47
N LEU A 147 14.41 -1.74 0.00
CA LEU A 147 14.99 -1.59 1.34
C LEU A 147 13.95 -1.89 2.43
N SER A 148 12.70 -1.48 2.25
CA SER A 148 11.64 -1.78 3.22
C SER A 148 11.34 -3.28 3.32
N GLN A 149 11.52 -4.05 2.23
CA GLN A 149 11.33 -5.51 2.27
C GLN A 149 12.39 -6.21 3.13
N LEU A 150 13.60 -5.66 3.25
CA LEU A 150 14.66 -6.25 4.07
C LEU A 150 14.27 -6.33 5.56
N GLY A 151 13.39 -5.44 6.03
CA GLY A 151 12.86 -5.49 7.39
C GLY A 151 12.06 -6.77 7.69
N LEU A 152 11.47 -7.39 6.67
CA LEU A 152 10.69 -8.63 6.79
C LEU A 152 11.57 -9.88 6.99
N PHE A 153 12.90 -9.75 6.83
CA PHE A 153 13.88 -10.79 7.16
C PHE A 153 14.35 -10.71 8.61
N LYS A 154 13.69 -9.91 9.45
CA LYS A 154 13.90 -9.88 10.89
C LYS A 154 12.77 -10.61 11.59
N THR A 155 13.11 -11.31 12.67
CA THR A 155 12.16 -12.04 13.51
C THR A 155 12.24 -11.50 14.93
N ASN A 156 11.11 -11.45 15.62
CA ASN A 156 11.08 -11.07 17.02
C ASN A 156 11.64 -12.22 17.87
N VAL A 157 12.74 -11.98 18.58
CA VAL A 157 13.30 -12.90 19.57
C VAL A 157 13.36 -12.15 20.89
N ALA A 158 12.52 -12.54 21.85
CA ALA A 158 12.45 -11.93 23.18
C ALA A 158 12.23 -10.39 23.17
N GLY A 159 11.46 -9.86 22.23
CA GLY A 159 11.15 -8.43 22.13
C GLY A 159 12.13 -7.63 21.27
N GLU A 160 13.20 -8.24 20.77
CA GLU A 160 14.15 -7.58 19.86
C GLU A 160 14.04 -8.13 18.44
N MET A 161 14.12 -7.23 17.45
CA MET A 161 14.09 -7.58 16.02
C MET A 161 15.48 -8.01 15.55
N VAL A 162 15.73 -9.32 15.52
CA VAL A 162 17.00 -9.91 15.11
C VAL A 162 16.91 -10.42 13.68
N TRP A 163 17.98 -10.30 12.90
CA TRP A 163 18.04 -10.86 11.54
C TRP A 163 17.89 -12.38 11.57
N MET A 164 17.06 -12.93 10.68
CA MET A 164 16.87 -14.37 10.52
C MET A 164 18.18 -15.06 10.17
N GLN A 165 18.41 -16.22 10.79
CA GLN A 165 19.57 -17.06 10.55
C GLN A 165 19.16 -18.54 10.40
N GLY A 166 20.05 -19.34 9.81
CA GLY A 166 19.85 -20.79 9.68
C GLY A 166 18.63 -21.17 8.84
N THR A 167 17.87 -22.16 9.32
CA THR A 167 16.75 -22.77 8.60
C THR A 167 15.65 -21.76 8.24
N GLN A 168 15.33 -20.83 9.13
CA GLN A 168 14.28 -19.82 8.90
C GLN A 168 14.61 -18.92 7.72
N LEU A 169 15.88 -18.52 7.58
CA LEU A 169 16.35 -17.71 6.46
C LEU A 169 16.21 -18.47 5.13
N TYR A 170 16.61 -19.73 5.09
CA TYR A 170 16.50 -20.54 3.87
C TYR A 170 15.05 -20.79 3.45
N ILE A 171 14.16 -21.02 4.41
CA ILE A 171 12.72 -21.14 4.15
C ILE A 171 12.19 -19.81 3.57
N MET A 172 12.49 -18.68 4.19
CA MET A 172 12.06 -17.36 3.70
C MET A 172 12.57 -17.08 2.29
N LEU A 173 13.86 -17.32 2.02
CA LEU A 173 14.44 -17.17 0.69
C LEU A 173 13.78 -18.11 -0.33
N GLY A 174 13.45 -19.34 0.06
CA GLY A 174 12.72 -20.29 -0.78
C GLY A 174 11.31 -19.79 -1.13
N LEU A 175 10.57 -19.25 -0.17
CA LEU A 175 9.24 -18.67 -0.39
C LEU A 175 9.30 -17.43 -1.28
N VAL A 176 10.29 -16.56 -1.09
CA VAL A 176 10.52 -15.37 -1.94
C VAL A 176 10.87 -15.81 -3.37
N ALA A 177 11.78 -16.77 -3.54
CA ALA A 177 12.15 -17.30 -4.85
C ALA A 177 10.95 -17.93 -5.56
N LEU A 178 10.13 -18.69 -4.83
CA LEU A 178 8.89 -19.28 -5.36
C LEU A 178 7.88 -18.20 -5.77
N THR A 179 7.71 -17.17 -4.95
CA THR A 179 6.84 -16.02 -5.26
C THR A 179 7.28 -15.34 -6.57
N MET A 180 8.59 -15.05 -6.69
CA MET A 180 9.17 -14.45 -7.89
C MET A 180 9.02 -15.38 -9.12
N ALA A 181 9.19 -16.69 -8.94
CA ALA A 181 9.01 -17.67 -10.00
C ALA A 181 7.56 -17.70 -10.50
N ILE A 182 6.56 -17.70 -9.60
CA ILE A 182 5.14 -17.63 -9.97
C ILE A 182 4.86 -16.32 -10.72
N MET A 183 5.34 -15.20 -10.19
CA MET A 183 5.13 -13.89 -10.82
C MET A 183 5.72 -13.79 -12.23
N TYR A 184 6.84 -14.45 -12.49
CA TYR A 184 7.52 -14.43 -13.79
C TYR A 184 7.03 -15.50 -14.78
N LEU A 185 6.77 -16.72 -14.31
CA LEU A 185 6.42 -17.85 -15.16
C LEU A 185 4.93 -17.94 -15.45
N LEU A 186 4.06 -17.63 -14.48
CA LEU A 186 2.62 -17.79 -14.66
C LEU A 186 2.05 -16.93 -15.79
N PRO A 187 2.44 -15.64 -15.96
CA PRO A 187 1.96 -14.82 -17.08
C PRO A 187 2.37 -15.35 -18.46
N LYS A 188 3.39 -16.22 -18.53
CA LYS A 188 3.80 -16.90 -19.78
C LYS A 188 2.91 -18.10 -20.11
N LEU A 189 2.25 -18.69 -19.12
CA LEU A 189 1.33 -19.81 -19.30
C LEU A 189 -0.13 -19.34 -19.44
N THR A 190 -0.56 -18.40 -18.60
CA THR A 190 -1.92 -17.86 -18.59
C THR A 190 -1.93 -16.38 -18.20
N LYS A 191 -2.82 -15.61 -18.83
CA LYS A 191 -3.06 -14.19 -18.53
C LYS A 191 -4.44 -13.93 -17.92
N ALA A 192 -5.20 -15.00 -17.65
CA ALA A 192 -6.57 -14.89 -17.16
C ALA A 192 -6.66 -14.42 -15.70
N ILE A 193 -5.64 -14.72 -14.89
CA ILE A 193 -5.62 -14.43 -13.46
C ILE A 193 -4.35 -13.63 -13.13
N PRO A 194 -4.42 -12.59 -12.29
CA PRO A 194 -3.22 -11.87 -11.84
C PRO A 194 -2.23 -12.80 -11.13
N SER A 195 -0.98 -12.76 -11.56
CA SER A 195 0.07 -13.61 -10.99
C SER A 195 0.36 -13.30 -9.52
N ALA A 196 0.22 -12.03 -9.10
CA ALA A 196 0.34 -11.63 -7.71
C ALA A 196 -0.68 -12.33 -6.80
N LEU A 197 -1.94 -12.44 -7.23
CA LEU A 197 -3.00 -13.11 -6.47
C LEU A 197 -2.72 -14.62 -6.34
N VAL A 198 -2.31 -15.24 -7.44
CA VAL A 198 -1.94 -16.67 -7.43
C VAL A 198 -0.75 -16.92 -6.51
N ALA A 199 0.27 -16.06 -6.55
CA ALA A 199 1.41 -16.18 -5.66
C ALA A 199 0.99 -16.10 -4.19
N ILE A 200 0.13 -15.14 -3.82
CA ILE A 200 -0.39 -15.02 -2.45
C ILE A 200 -1.11 -16.29 -2.01
N ILE A 201 -2.04 -16.79 -2.83
CA ILE A 201 -2.83 -17.99 -2.50
C ILE A 201 -1.92 -19.21 -2.32
N VAL A 202 -0.97 -19.42 -3.25
CA VAL A 202 -0.05 -20.56 -3.21
C VAL A 202 0.86 -20.49 -1.98
N ILE A 203 1.48 -19.35 -1.73
CA ILE A 203 2.41 -19.19 -0.60
C ILE A 203 1.65 -19.29 0.73
N ALA A 204 0.48 -18.66 0.85
CA ALA A 204 -0.36 -18.78 2.04
C ALA A 204 -0.79 -20.23 2.29
N SER A 205 -1.14 -20.98 1.24
CA SER A 205 -1.48 -22.40 1.37
C SER A 205 -0.29 -23.21 1.88
N ILE A 206 0.90 -22.98 1.32
CA ILE A 206 2.12 -23.68 1.74
C ILE A 206 2.47 -23.38 3.20
N THR A 207 2.39 -22.12 3.63
CA THR A 207 2.74 -21.74 5.00
C THR A 207 1.72 -22.24 6.02
N ILE A 208 0.42 -22.12 5.72
CA ILE A 208 -0.66 -22.56 6.62
C ILE A 208 -0.68 -24.09 6.74
N PHE A 209 -0.71 -24.82 5.63
CA PHE A 209 -0.77 -26.29 5.67
C PHE A 209 0.56 -26.95 6.03
N GLY A 210 1.68 -26.29 5.70
CA GLY A 210 3.02 -26.75 6.08
C GLY A 210 3.40 -26.44 7.52
N GLY A 211 2.59 -25.67 8.26
CA GLY A 211 2.89 -25.26 9.64
C GLY A 211 4.21 -24.50 9.75
N LEU A 212 4.58 -23.74 8.71
CA LEU A 212 5.85 -23.04 8.65
C LEU A 212 5.78 -21.78 9.52
N ASP A 213 6.68 -21.69 10.49
CA ASP A 213 6.81 -20.52 11.35
C ASP A 213 7.60 -19.41 10.63
N VAL A 214 6.87 -18.65 9.83
CA VAL A 214 7.38 -17.50 9.06
C VAL A 214 6.61 -16.25 9.44
N PRO A 215 7.23 -15.06 9.44
CA PRO A 215 6.50 -13.82 9.67
C PRO A 215 5.36 -13.66 8.67
N THR A 216 4.18 -13.41 9.21
CA THR A 216 2.97 -13.12 8.44
C THR A 216 2.57 -11.67 8.65
N VAL A 217 1.68 -11.16 7.81
CA VAL A 217 1.07 -9.83 8.03
C VAL A 217 0.47 -9.74 9.45
N GLY A 218 -0.16 -10.81 9.92
CA GLY A 218 -0.75 -10.86 11.26
C GLY A 218 0.28 -10.83 12.38
N SER A 219 1.37 -11.59 12.26
CA SER A 219 2.44 -11.56 13.28
C SER A 219 3.17 -10.22 13.28
N PHE A 220 3.41 -9.63 12.11
CA PHE A 220 4.05 -8.32 11.99
C PHE A 220 3.24 -7.19 12.66
N ILE A 221 1.90 -7.24 12.54
CA ILE A 221 1.02 -6.31 13.27
C ILE A 221 1.13 -6.51 14.78
N ARG A 222 1.16 -7.77 15.24
CA ARG A 222 1.30 -8.09 16.67
C ARG A 222 2.65 -7.67 17.24
N ASP A 223 3.72 -7.91 16.50
CA ASP A 223 5.08 -7.52 16.87
C ASP A 223 5.24 -5.98 16.91
N GLY A 224 4.43 -5.25 16.12
CA GLY A 224 4.33 -3.79 16.14
C GLY A 224 3.40 -3.23 17.23
N GLY A 225 2.83 -4.07 18.11
CA GLY A 225 1.95 -3.67 19.21
C GLY A 225 0.45 -3.64 18.89
N GLY A 226 0.02 -4.09 17.70
CA GLY A 226 -1.39 -4.18 17.32
C GLY A 226 -2.04 -5.51 17.70
N GLN A 227 -3.37 -5.57 17.83
CA GLN A 227 -4.09 -6.81 18.18
C GLN A 227 -4.37 -7.72 16.95
N GLY A 228 -4.10 -7.24 15.74
CA GLY A 228 -4.36 -7.91 14.47
C GLY A 228 -5.17 -7.01 13.52
N LEU A 229 -5.61 -7.55 12.38
CA LEU A 229 -6.59 -6.88 11.51
C LEU A 229 -8.00 -7.07 12.06
N GLU A 230 -8.35 -6.33 13.11
CA GLU A 230 -9.75 -6.24 13.55
C GLU A 230 -10.49 -5.25 12.63
N GLY A 231 -11.09 -5.78 11.57
CA GLY A 231 -11.88 -4.96 10.64
C GLY A 231 -13.17 -4.47 11.30
N GLY A 232 -13.40 -3.16 11.26
CA GLY A 232 -14.62 -2.51 11.73
C GLY A 232 -14.94 -1.27 10.90
N LEU A 233 -16.05 -0.59 11.20
CA LEU A 233 -16.21 0.79 10.73
C LEU A 233 -15.22 1.68 11.51
N PRO A 234 -14.62 2.71 10.89
CA PRO A 234 -13.75 3.63 11.61
C PRO A 234 -14.54 4.29 12.73
N VAL A 235 -14.19 3.94 13.97
CA VAL A 235 -14.66 4.58 15.20
C VAL A 235 -13.59 5.60 15.58
N PHE A 236 -13.92 6.88 15.41
CA PHE A 236 -13.09 8.01 15.82
C PHE A 236 -13.54 8.51 17.19
#